data_AF-A0A2G5SQ17-F1
#
_entry.id   AF-A0A2G5SQ17-F1
#
_cell.length_a   1.000
_cell.length_b   1.000
_cell.length_c   1.000
_cell.angle_alpha   90.00
_cell.angle_beta   90.00
_cell.angle_gamma   90.00
#
_symmetry.space_group_name_H-M   'P 1'
#
loop_
_entity.id
_entity.type
_entity.pdbx_description
1 polymer ?
#
loop_
_entity_poly.entity_id
_entity_poly.type
_entity_poly.pdbx_seq_one_letter_code
_entity_poly.pdbx_strand_id
1 'polypeptide(L)'
;MTELNVELKSDSTKDCILIYKNKTSEERILLHEDAKPSEENTKKRTSELLVANLIKHIKSPYEDPRESLIHHLMRTFEFKNKTVDCSRKLDESADKYLLDIMATFDKVYVSNFGNIDWVVRKEDIQVFCKRIKDLYISLKLKEGENRFKFDEALECEKLWIHDDSSWLDIENLLTRETKMTQLQLYDVTDQDVNNIFIQWINGNATNVLSYVWFFVKNPTSDIVIFKDIAAKEIT
;
A
#
# COMPACT_ATOMS: atom_id res chain seq x y z
N MET A 1 3.48 0.68 -22.17
CA MET A 1 4.05 -0.10 -21.06
C MET A 1 2.87 -0.62 -20.29
N THR A 2 2.77 -1.94 -20.15
CA THR A 2 1.55 -2.57 -19.66
C THR A 2 1.57 -2.68 -18.14
N GLU A 3 0.53 -2.16 -17.49
CA GLU A 3 0.37 -2.18 -16.04
C GLU A 3 -0.97 -2.82 -15.67
N LEU A 4 -0.99 -3.57 -14.58
CA LEU A 4 -2.18 -4.17 -13.98
C LEU A 4 -2.46 -3.47 -12.65
N ASN A 5 -3.64 -2.90 -12.48
CA ASN A 5 -4.07 -2.29 -11.23
C ASN A 5 -5.39 -2.90 -10.76
N VAL A 6 -5.45 -3.44 -9.55
CA VAL A 6 -6.71 -3.85 -8.91
C VAL A 6 -7.15 -2.72 -7.99
N GLU A 7 -8.27 -2.06 -8.32
CA GLU A 7 -8.81 -0.97 -7.52
C GLU A 7 -10.00 -1.45 -6.69
N LEU A 8 -9.84 -1.42 -5.37
CA LEU A 8 -10.90 -1.64 -4.40
C LEU A 8 -11.44 -0.30 -3.94
N LYS A 9 -12.66 0.04 -4.37
CA LYS A 9 -13.28 1.34 -4.08
C LYS A 9 -14.03 1.29 -2.76
N SER A 10 -14.40 2.46 -2.23
CA SER A 10 -15.20 2.56 -1.00
C SER A 10 -16.52 1.78 -1.10
N ASP A 11 -17.09 1.74 -2.29
CA ASP A 11 -18.22 0.91 -2.68
C ASP A 11 -17.70 -0.29 -3.49
N SER A 12 -17.81 -1.49 -2.93
CA SER A 12 -17.27 -2.72 -3.53
C SER A 12 -17.91 -3.08 -4.87
N THR A 13 -19.10 -2.55 -5.18
CA THR A 13 -19.73 -2.74 -6.50
C THR A 13 -18.94 -2.06 -7.62
N LYS A 14 -18.03 -1.16 -7.27
CA LYS A 14 -17.17 -0.40 -8.20
C LYS A 14 -15.76 -0.96 -8.29
N ASP A 15 -15.47 -2.03 -7.57
CA ASP A 15 -14.18 -2.70 -7.63
C ASP A 15 -13.89 -3.15 -9.06
N CYS A 16 -12.67 -2.91 -9.51
CA CYS A 16 -12.31 -3.18 -10.89
C CYS A 16 -10.83 -3.48 -11.07
N ILE A 17 -10.51 -4.11 -12.20
CA ILE A 17 -9.16 -4.23 -12.72
C ILE A 17 -9.00 -3.18 -13.80
N LEU A 18 -7.94 -2.39 -13.74
CA LEU A 18 -7.50 -1.51 -14.80
C LEU A 18 -6.25 -2.08 -15.46
N ILE A 19 -6.30 -2.21 -16.79
CA ILE A 19 -5.15 -2.57 -17.60
C ILE A 19 -4.77 -1.35 -18.43
N TYR A 20 -3.60 -0.80 -18.14
CA TYR A 20 -3.06 0.32 -18.89
C TYR A 20 -2.12 -0.21 -19.97
N LYS A 21 -2.40 0.05 -21.24
CA LYS A 21 -1.47 -0.28 -22.34
C LYS A 21 -0.50 0.87 -22.63
N ASN A 22 -1.00 2.10 -22.53
CA ASN A 22 -0.28 3.36 -22.67
C ASN A 22 -1.09 4.50 -22.01
N LYS A 23 -0.59 5.74 -22.06
CA LYS A 23 -1.25 6.92 -21.45
C LYS A 23 -2.68 7.21 -21.96
N THR A 24 -3.09 6.58 -23.07
CA THR A 24 -4.33 6.89 -23.80
C THR A 24 -5.30 5.71 -23.91
N SER A 25 -4.91 4.52 -23.44
CA SER A 25 -5.67 3.28 -23.60
C SER A 25 -5.74 2.54 -22.27
N GLU A 26 -6.96 2.37 -21.79
CA GLU A 26 -7.30 1.82 -20.48
C GLU A 26 -8.43 0.81 -20.68
N GLU A 27 -8.22 -0.44 -20.27
CA GLU A 27 -9.30 -1.42 -20.21
C GLU A 27 -9.73 -1.57 -18.76
N ARG A 28 -11.04 -1.47 -18.50
CA ARG A 28 -11.60 -1.56 -17.16
C ARG A 28 -12.49 -2.80 -17.07
N ILE A 29 -12.19 -3.68 -16.11
CA ILE A 29 -12.96 -4.90 -15.87
C ILE A 29 -13.61 -4.79 -14.50
N LEU A 30 -14.94 -4.68 -14.46
CA LEU A 30 -15.69 -4.62 -13.21
C LEU A 30 -15.73 -6.02 -12.56
N LEU A 31 -15.46 -6.06 -11.26
CA LEU A 31 -15.32 -7.30 -10.49
C LEU A 31 -16.62 -7.74 -9.83
N HIS A 32 -17.57 -6.83 -9.63
CA HIS A 32 -18.86 -7.16 -9.04
C HIS A 32 -19.84 -7.68 -10.10
N GLU A 33 -20.62 -8.71 -9.78
CA GLU A 33 -21.55 -9.34 -10.73
C GLU A 33 -22.66 -8.39 -11.18
N ASP A 34 -23.21 -7.60 -10.26
CA ASP A 34 -24.24 -6.60 -10.53
C ASP A 34 -23.71 -5.27 -11.10
N ALA A 35 -22.40 -5.18 -11.37
CA ALA A 35 -21.82 -3.96 -11.90
C ALA A 35 -22.39 -3.67 -13.30
N LYS A 36 -22.71 -2.40 -13.55
CA LYS A 36 -23.21 -1.96 -14.85
C LYS A 36 -22.14 -1.12 -15.54
N PRO A 37 -21.81 -1.41 -16.81
CA PRO A 37 -20.99 -0.51 -17.60
C PRO A 37 -21.62 0.88 -17.66
N SER A 38 -20.82 1.90 -17.42
CA SER A 38 -21.15 3.29 -17.64
C SER A 38 -20.99 3.65 -19.12
N GLU A 39 -21.71 4.68 -19.58
CA GLU A 39 -21.59 5.18 -20.96
C GLU A 39 -20.16 5.67 -21.22
N GLU A 40 -19.65 5.40 -22.44
CA GLU A 40 -18.26 5.69 -22.84
C GLU A 40 -17.83 7.12 -22.51
N ASN A 41 -16.77 7.24 -21.72
CA ASN A 41 -16.20 8.53 -21.36
C ASN A 41 -15.32 9.05 -22.51
N THR A 42 -15.80 10.04 -23.26
CA THR A 42 -15.20 10.52 -24.53
C THR A 42 -13.75 11.05 -24.45
N LYS A 43 -13.19 11.20 -23.25
CA LYS A 43 -11.81 11.71 -23.04
C LYS A 43 -10.72 10.64 -23.09
N LYS A 44 -11.05 9.36 -22.89
CA LYS A 44 -10.14 8.21 -22.98
C LYS A 44 -10.85 7.07 -23.70
N ARG A 45 -10.12 6.27 -24.48
CA ARG A 45 -10.67 4.99 -24.96
C ARG A 45 -10.71 4.02 -23.78
N THR A 46 -11.80 4.07 -23.03
CA THR A 46 -12.09 3.16 -21.93
C THR A 46 -13.13 2.16 -22.39
N SER A 47 -12.75 0.88 -22.48
CA SER A 47 -13.71 -0.21 -22.68
C SER A 47 -14.01 -0.83 -21.33
N GLU A 48 -15.29 -0.95 -20.98
CA GLU A 48 -15.74 -1.59 -19.75
C GLU A 48 -16.21 -3.03 -20.03
N LEU A 49 -15.66 -3.97 -19.26
CA LEU A 49 -15.94 -5.41 -19.33
C LEU A 49 -16.40 -5.91 -17.97
N LEU A 50 -17.13 -7.02 -17.94
CA LEU A 50 -17.55 -7.68 -16.71
C LEU A 50 -16.75 -8.97 -16.51
N VAL A 51 -16.30 -9.23 -15.27
CA VAL A 51 -15.64 -10.49 -14.92
C VAL A 51 -16.45 -11.71 -15.32
N ALA A 52 -17.77 -11.67 -15.11
CA ALA A 52 -18.71 -12.74 -15.44
C ALA A 52 -18.77 -13.06 -16.95
N ASN A 53 -18.46 -12.09 -17.82
CA ASN A 53 -18.41 -12.31 -19.27
C ASN A 53 -17.08 -12.91 -19.70
N LEU A 54 -15.98 -12.45 -19.10
CA LEU A 54 -14.64 -12.93 -19.44
C LEU A 54 -14.40 -14.36 -18.95
N ILE A 55 -14.90 -14.69 -17.77
CA ILE A 55 -14.61 -15.98 -17.14
C ILE A 55 -15.20 -17.18 -17.89
N LYS A 56 -16.28 -16.97 -18.67
CA LYS A 56 -16.87 -17.99 -19.55
C LYS A 56 -15.88 -18.57 -20.57
N HIS A 57 -14.80 -17.84 -20.83
CA HIS A 57 -13.76 -18.19 -21.80
C HIS A 57 -12.45 -18.64 -21.14
N ILE A 58 -12.39 -18.68 -19.80
CA ILE A 58 -11.19 -19.01 -19.04
C ILE A 58 -11.41 -20.35 -18.32
N LYS A 59 -10.56 -21.33 -18.61
CA LYS A 59 -10.49 -22.56 -17.79
C LYS A 59 -9.57 -22.29 -16.61
N SER A 60 -10.10 -22.41 -15.40
CA SER A 60 -9.39 -22.07 -14.17
C SER A 60 -9.67 -23.11 -13.09
N PRO A 61 -8.66 -23.45 -12.25
CA PRO A 61 -8.87 -24.29 -11.08
C PRO A 61 -9.41 -23.52 -9.86
N TYR A 62 -9.45 -22.19 -9.92
CA TYR A 62 -9.91 -21.35 -8.80
C TYR A 62 -11.43 -21.21 -8.80
N GLU A 63 -12.03 -21.32 -7.61
CA GLU A 63 -13.49 -21.20 -7.44
C GLU A 63 -13.98 -19.76 -7.64
N ASP A 64 -13.21 -18.77 -7.17
CA ASP A 64 -13.56 -17.36 -7.33
C ASP A 64 -13.26 -16.89 -8.77
N PRO A 65 -14.25 -16.31 -9.49
CA PRO A 65 -14.05 -15.83 -10.85
C PRO A 65 -13.07 -14.65 -10.91
N ARG A 66 -12.96 -13.85 -9.85
CA ARG A 66 -12.04 -12.71 -9.76
C ARG A 66 -10.60 -13.19 -9.66
N GLU A 67 -10.32 -14.15 -8.77
CA GLU A 67 -9.00 -14.80 -8.64
C GLU A 67 -8.59 -15.48 -9.96
N SER A 68 -9.52 -16.24 -10.55
CA SER A 68 -9.31 -16.90 -11.84
C SER A 68 -8.90 -15.94 -12.94
N LEU A 69 -9.59 -14.81 -13.05
CA LEU A 69 -9.29 -13.78 -14.04
C LEU A 69 -7.91 -13.16 -13.78
N ILE A 70 -7.61 -12.77 -12.54
CA ILE A 70 -6.33 -12.12 -12.21
C ILE A 70 -5.16 -13.06 -12.54
N HIS A 71 -5.24 -14.34 -12.14
CA HIS A 71 -4.24 -15.33 -12.48
C HIS A 71 -4.09 -15.52 -13.99
N HIS A 72 -5.21 -15.58 -14.72
CA HIS A 72 -5.16 -15.67 -16.17
C HIS A 72 -4.46 -14.46 -16.79
N LEU A 73 -4.81 -13.23 -16.38
CA LEU A 73 -4.17 -12.01 -16.86
C LEU A 73 -2.67 -12.03 -16.59
N MET A 74 -2.26 -12.32 -15.36
CA MET A 74 -0.84 -12.35 -14.97
C MET A 74 -0.03 -13.43 -15.70
N ARG A 75 -0.67 -14.53 -16.12
CA ARG A 75 -0.03 -15.58 -16.91
C ARG A 75 0.06 -15.25 -18.39
N THR A 76 -0.95 -14.57 -18.91
CA THR A 76 -1.07 -14.27 -20.35
C THR A 76 -0.25 -13.05 -20.75
N PHE A 77 -0.13 -12.06 -19.87
CA PHE A 77 0.52 -10.79 -20.17
C PHE A 77 1.73 -10.54 -19.28
N GLU A 78 2.80 -10.01 -19.87
CA GLU A 78 3.94 -9.48 -19.14
C GLU A 78 3.63 -8.06 -18.67
N PHE A 79 3.27 -7.93 -17.39
CA PHE A 79 3.08 -6.63 -16.75
C PHE A 79 4.37 -6.15 -16.13
N LYS A 80 4.72 -4.89 -16.37
CA LYS A 80 5.89 -4.29 -15.72
C LYS A 80 5.63 -4.00 -14.24
N ASN A 81 4.42 -3.54 -13.94
CA ASN A 81 3.98 -3.19 -12.60
C ASN A 81 2.61 -3.81 -12.35
N LYS A 82 2.46 -4.41 -11.16
CA LYS A 82 1.22 -4.95 -10.64
C LYS A 82 0.92 -4.25 -9.33
N THR A 83 -0.20 -3.53 -9.28
CA THR A 83 -0.56 -2.70 -8.13
C THR A 83 -1.95 -3.09 -7.61
N VAL A 84 -2.15 -2.93 -6.30
CA VAL A 84 -3.47 -2.89 -5.68
C VAL A 84 -3.68 -1.50 -5.07
N ASP A 85 -4.83 -0.88 -5.35
CA ASP A 85 -5.29 0.35 -4.70
C ASP A 85 -6.49 0.03 -3.80
N CYS A 86 -6.28 0.10 -2.48
CA CYS A 86 -7.25 -0.17 -1.44
C CYS A 86 -7.80 1.13 -0.88
N SER A 87 -8.99 1.53 -1.35
CA SER A 87 -9.74 2.68 -0.83
C SER A 87 -10.82 2.29 0.20
N ARG A 88 -10.78 1.04 0.70
CA ARG A 88 -11.65 0.51 1.75
C ARG A 88 -10.93 -0.56 2.58
N LYS A 89 -11.52 -0.88 3.73
CA LYS A 89 -11.13 -2.04 4.53
C LYS A 89 -11.29 -3.33 3.72
N LEU A 90 -10.30 -4.21 3.83
CA LEU A 90 -10.37 -5.58 3.31
C LEU A 90 -11.20 -6.46 4.25
N ASP A 91 -12.11 -7.22 3.67
CA ASP A 91 -12.89 -8.23 4.36
C ASP A 91 -12.28 -9.61 4.08
N GLU A 92 -11.97 -10.37 5.14
CA GLU A 92 -11.28 -11.66 5.01
C GLU A 92 -12.04 -12.67 4.16
N SER A 93 -13.37 -12.61 4.15
CA SER A 93 -14.20 -13.53 3.37
C SER A 93 -14.42 -13.00 1.95
N ALA A 94 -14.86 -11.76 1.80
CA ALA A 94 -15.24 -11.19 0.50
C ALA A 94 -14.02 -10.89 -0.39
N ASP A 95 -12.87 -10.59 0.21
CA ASP A 95 -11.60 -10.27 -0.47
C ASP A 95 -10.57 -11.40 -0.40
N LYS A 96 -10.98 -12.59 0.04
CA LYS A 96 -10.11 -13.78 0.10
C LYS A 96 -9.34 -14.01 -1.20
N TYR A 97 -10.04 -13.88 -2.33
CA TYR A 97 -9.52 -14.01 -3.69
C TYR A 97 -8.28 -13.14 -3.96
N LEU A 98 -8.20 -11.96 -3.33
CA LEU A 98 -7.08 -11.02 -3.46
C LEU A 98 -6.02 -11.28 -2.40
N LEU A 99 -6.43 -11.56 -1.16
CA LEU A 99 -5.52 -11.87 -0.06
C LEU A 99 -4.63 -13.08 -0.40
N ASP A 100 -5.19 -14.11 -1.04
CA ASP A 100 -4.49 -15.33 -1.42
C ASP A 100 -3.41 -15.09 -2.51
N ILE A 101 -3.55 -14.02 -3.30
CA ILE A 101 -2.62 -13.67 -4.38
C ILE A 101 -1.83 -12.38 -4.12
N MET A 102 -1.98 -11.77 -2.95
CA MET A 102 -1.42 -10.45 -2.61
C MET A 102 0.11 -10.40 -2.83
N ALA A 103 0.79 -11.50 -2.53
CA ALA A 103 2.25 -11.62 -2.69
C ALA A 103 2.75 -11.59 -4.14
N THR A 104 1.85 -11.65 -5.11
CA THR A 104 2.20 -11.54 -6.54
C THR A 104 2.24 -10.09 -7.03
N PHE A 105 1.77 -9.13 -6.22
CA PHE A 105 1.76 -7.71 -6.54
C PHE A 105 3.06 -7.04 -6.09
N ASP A 106 3.52 -6.08 -6.90
CA ASP A 106 4.73 -5.32 -6.62
C ASP A 106 4.48 -4.25 -5.56
N LYS A 107 3.28 -3.66 -5.59
CA LYS A 107 2.91 -2.51 -4.77
C LYS A 107 1.48 -2.56 -4.29
N VAL A 108 1.25 -2.05 -3.08
CA VAL A 108 -0.09 -1.76 -2.56
C VAL A 108 -0.17 -0.31 -2.09
N TYR A 109 -1.24 0.37 -2.48
CA TYR A 109 -1.64 1.68 -2.02
C TYR A 109 -2.86 1.52 -1.11
N VAL A 110 -2.80 2.03 0.11
CA VAL A 110 -3.88 1.94 1.09
C VAL A 110 -4.33 3.35 1.46
N SER A 111 -5.62 3.64 1.36
CA SER A 111 -6.16 4.98 1.60
C SER A 111 -7.57 4.94 2.16
N ASN A 112 -7.88 5.83 3.10
CA ASN A 112 -9.24 6.03 3.60
C ASN A 112 -9.88 7.34 3.12
N PHE A 113 -9.26 8.07 2.19
CA PHE A 113 -9.81 9.34 1.69
C PHE A 113 -11.17 9.20 1.00
N GLY A 114 -11.42 8.08 0.33
CA GLY A 114 -12.70 7.76 -0.30
C GLY A 114 -13.75 7.17 0.65
N ASN A 115 -13.36 6.86 1.89
CA ASN A 115 -14.20 6.22 2.89
C ASN A 115 -13.92 6.82 4.28
N ILE A 116 -14.49 8.01 4.53
CA ILE A 116 -14.28 8.75 5.77
C ILE A 116 -14.78 7.99 7.01
N ASP A 117 -15.60 6.96 6.85
CA ASP A 117 -16.13 6.16 7.96
C ASP A 117 -15.24 4.98 8.34
N TRP A 118 -14.17 4.73 7.58
CA TRP A 118 -13.19 3.72 7.93
C TRP A 118 -12.34 4.16 9.12
N VAL A 119 -12.73 3.67 10.30
CA VAL A 119 -11.94 3.70 11.54
C VAL A 119 -10.82 2.69 11.43
N VAL A 120 -9.60 3.16 11.21
CA VAL A 120 -8.41 2.30 11.01
C VAL A 120 -8.05 1.58 12.31
N ARG A 121 -7.83 0.28 12.22
CA ARG A 121 -7.31 -0.54 13.33
C ARG A 121 -6.00 -1.22 12.98
N LYS A 122 -5.32 -1.77 13.98
CA LYS A 122 -4.08 -2.52 13.80
C LYS A 122 -4.27 -3.69 12.82
N GLU A 123 -5.38 -4.41 12.95
CA GLU A 123 -5.69 -5.57 12.11
C GLU A 123 -5.83 -5.19 10.63
N ASP A 124 -6.28 -3.96 10.34
CA ASP A 124 -6.42 -3.47 8.97
C ASP A 124 -5.07 -3.26 8.28
N ILE A 125 -3.99 -3.05 9.04
CA ILE A 125 -2.62 -2.91 8.51
C ILE A 125 -1.91 -4.27 8.49
N GLN A 126 -2.19 -5.13 9.47
CA GLN A 126 -1.58 -6.47 9.59
C GLN A 126 -1.78 -7.31 8.32
N VAL A 127 -2.92 -7.18 7.63
CA VAL A 127 -3.21 -7.93 6.40
C VAL A 127 -2.19 -7.71 5.28
N PHE A 128 -1.43 -6.62 5.32
CA PHE A 128 -0.40 -6.30 4.32
C PHE A 128 1.01 -6.76 4.72
N CYS A 129 1.22 -7.08 6.00
CA CYS A 129 2.53 -7.45 6.53
C CYS A 129 3.06 -8.72 5.87
N LYS A 130 4.35 -8.74 5.54
CA LYS A 130 5.09 -9.87 4.93
C LYS A 130 4.57 -10.33 3.57
N ARG A 131 3.53 -9.69 3.05
CA ARG A 131 2.90 -10.05 1.77
C ARG A 131 3.33 -9.15 0.64
N ILE A 132 3.82 -7.94 0.90
CA ILE A 132 4.02 -6.94 -0.15
C ILE A 132 5.40 -6.33 -0.07
N LYS A 133 5.97 -6.08 -1.25
CA LYS A 133 7.29 -5.48 -1.42
C LYS A 133 7.27 -3.97 -1.18
N ASP A 134 6.41 -3.24 -1.89
CA ASP A 134 6.28 -1.79 -1.76
C ASP A 134 4.90 -1.44 -1.15
N LEU A 135 4.89 -0.80 0.02
CA LEU A 135 3.67 -0.41 0.72
C LEU A 135 3.55 1.11 0.81
N TYR A 136 2.47 1.65 0.26
CA TYR A 136 2.08 3.04 0.38
C TYR A 136 0.82 3.16 1.24
N ILE A 137 0.83 4.04 2.23
CA ILE A 137 -0.28 4.25 3.16
C ILE A 137 -0.60 5.73 3.22
N SER A 138 -1.87 6.10 2.97
CA SER A 138 -2.41 7.46 3.04
C SER A 138 -3.65 7.43 3.94
N LEU A 139 -3.44 7.37 5.25
CA LEU A 139 -4.52 7.21 6.22
C LEU A 139 -4.67 8.46 7.05
N LYS A 140 -5.91 8.95 7.14
CA LYS A 140 -6.29 10.04 8.03
C LYS A 140 -7.07 9.48 9.21
N LEU A 141 -6.47 9.50 10.39
CA LEU A 141 -7.12 9.09 11.64
C LEU A 141 -8.11 10.17 12.08
N LYS A 142 -9.27 9.78 12.65
CA LYS A 142 -10.20 10.78 13.19
C LYS A 142 -9.72 11.31 14.53
N GLU A 143 -10.07 12.56 14.80
CA GLU A 143 -9.79 13.18 16.09
C GLU A 143 -10.54 12.43 17.21
N GLY A 144 -9.84 12.04 18.27
CA GLY A 144 -10.39 11.27 19.38
C GLY A 144 -10.46 9.75 19.18
N GLU A 145 -10.07 9.24 18.01
CA GLU A 145 -9.81 7.79 17.88
C GLU A 145 -8.57 7.40 18.68
N ASN A 146 -8.59 6.20 19.25
CA ASN A 146 -7.40 5.62 19.87
C ASN A 146 -6.28 5.61 18.84
N ARG A 147 -5.26 6.44 19.06
CA ARG A 147 -4.00 6.40 18.31
C ARG A 147 -3.30 5.10 18.69
N PHE A 148 -3.69 4.01 18.04
CA PHE A 148 -2.96 2.76 18.18
C PHE A 148 -1.53 2.98 17.70
N LYS A 149 -0.60 2.24 18.29
CA LYS A 149 0.77 2.18 17.84
C LYS A 149 0.98 0.85 17.15
N PHE A 150 1.20 0.89 15.84
CA PHE A 150 1.56 -0.27 15.05
C PHE A 150 3.03 -0.58 15.30
N ASP A 151 3.27 -1.66 16.03
CA ASP A 151 4.56 -2.08 16.58
C ASP A 151 5.11 -3.35 15.91
N GLU A 152 4.38 -3.92 14.95
CA GLU A 152 4.78 -5.12 14.21
C GLU A 152 5.66 -4.80 13.01
N ALA A 153 6.42 -5.80 12.55
CA ALA A 153 7.21 -5.71 11.33
C ALA A 153 6.31 -5.86 10.10
N LEU A 154 6.32 -4.84 9.25
CA LEU A 154 5.67 -4.82 7.94
C LEU A 154 6.40 -5.75 6.96
N GLU A 155 7.72 -5.90 7.12
CA GLU A 155 8.60 -6.69 6.24
C GLU A 155 8.53 -6.29 4.76
N CYS A 156 8.29 -5.00 4.50
CA CYS A 156 8.32 -4.43 3.15
C CYS A 156 9.72 -3.87 2.82
N GLU A 157 10.04 -3.77 1.53
CA GLU A 157 11.27 -3.11 1.07
C GLU A 157 11.14 -1.60 1.03
N LYS A 158 9.94 -1.09 0.74
CA LYS A 158 9.65 0.35 0.72
C LYS A 158 8.38 0.64 1.48
N LEU A 159 8.48 1.56 2.45
CA LEU A 159 7.34 2.07 3.19
C LEU A 159 7.21 3.56 2.96
N TRP A 160 6.10 3.97 2.35
CA TRP A 160 5.73 5.38 2.17
C TRP A 160 4.43 5.66 2.93
N ILE A 161 4.52 6.38 4.04
CA ILE A 161 3.34 6.85 4.79
C ILE A 161 3.15 8.33 4.49
N HIS A 162 2.02 8.64 3.89
CA HIS A 162 1.54 9.98 3.60
C HIS A 162 0.48 10.38 4.65
N ASP A 163 0.33 11.68 4.86
CA ASP A 163 -0.60 12.32 5.81
C ASP A 163 -0.21 12.23 7.29
N ASP A 164 -0.41 11.08 7.95
CA ASP A 164 -0.21 10.94 9.40
C ASP A 164 0.56 9.65 9.72
N SER A 165 1.78 9.78 10.23
CA SER A 165 2.59 8.63 10.69
C SER A 165 2.49 8.38 12.20
N SER A 166 1.63 9.11 12.93
CA SER A 166 1.53 9.03 14.38
C SER A 166 0.97 7.71 14.91
N TRP A 167 0.33 6.91 14.05
CA TRP A 167 -0.07 5.53 14.38
C TRP A 167 1.08 4.53 14.27
N LEU A 168 2.20 4.86 13.64
CA LEU A 168 3.37 3.98 13.58
C LEU A 168 4.17 4.12 14.87
N ASP A 169 4.61 2.99 15.44
CA ASP A 169 5.64 3.01 16.48
C ASP A 169 7.02 3.21 15.84
N ILE A 170 7.69 4.31 16.18
CA ILE A 170 8.98 4.70 15.59
C ILE A 170 10.16 4.23 16.45
N GLU A 171 9.97 3.92 17.74
CA GLU A 171 11.05 3.73 18.71
C GLU A 171 12.01 2.59 18.32
N ASN A 172 11.50 1.55 17.66
CA ASN A 172 12.27 0.38 17.20
C ASN A 172 12.00 0.02 15.73
N LEU A 173 11.53 0.97 14.93
CA LEU A 173 11.12 0.74 13.54
C LEU A 173 12.23 0.08 12.71
N LEU A 174 13.46 0.59 12.75
CA LEU A 174 14.53 0.06 11.92
C LEU A 174 15.09 -1.27 12.44
N THR A 175 14.96 -1.54 13.73
CA THR A 175 15.37 -2.81 14.33
C THR A 175 14.42 -3.94 13.92
N ARG A 176 13.12 -3.67 13.81
CA ARG A 176 12.12 -4.68 13.39
C ARG A 176 12.06 -4.87 11.88
N GLU A 177 12.40 -3.86 11.09
CA GLU A 177 12.33 -3.89 9.63
C GLU A 177 13.66 -4.32 8.99
N THR A 178 13.87 -5.64 8.87
CA THR A 178 15.14 -6.20 8.35
C THR A 178 15.34 -6.08 6.84
N LYS A 179 14.26 -5.79 6.08
CA LYS A 179 14.27 -5.73 4.61
C LYS A 179 14.12 -4.31 4.04
N MET A 180 13.85 -3.33 4.90
CA MET A 180 13.45 -1.99 4.46
C MET A 180 14.64 -1.22 3.88
N THR A 181 14.56 -0.94 2.59
CA THR A 181 15.57 -0.18 1.84
C THR A 181 15.21 1.29 1.68
N GLN A 182 13.92 1.63 1.76
CA GLN A 182 13.41 3.00 1.64
C GLN A 182 12.29 3.28 2.64
N LEU A 183 12.41 4.41 3.32
CA LEU A 183 11.42 4.89 4.29
C LEU A 183 11.03 6.33 4.00
N GLN A 184 9.74 6.60 3.86
CA GLN A 184 9.21 7.95 3.75
C GLN A 184 8.06 8.14 4.73
N LEU A 185 8.16 9.15 5.60
CA LEU A 185 7.16 9.43 6.64
C LEU A 185 6.73 10.90 6.61
N TYR A 186 5.42 11.12 6.82
CA TYR A 186 4.80 12.43 6.95
C TYR A 186 4.28 12.69 8.37
N ASP A 187 4.18 13.96 8.74
CA ASP A 187 3.68 14.44 10.04
C ASP A 187 4.47 13.87 11.23
N VAL A 188 5.77 13.67 11.04
CA VAL A 188 6.69 13.21 12.08
C VAL A 188 7.19 14.38 12.93
N THR A 189 7.53 14.14 14.19
CA THR A 189 8.16 15.16 15.05
C THR A 189 9.68 15.18 14.88
N ASP A 190 10.33 16.25 15.34
CA ASP A 190 11.80 16.33 15.40
C ASP A 190 12.40 15.15 16.21
N GLN A 191 11.71 14.72 17.28
CA GLN A 191 12.12 13.57 18.09
C GLN A 191 12.03 12.26 17.31
N ASP A 192 10.98 12.06 16.51
CA ASP A 192 10.83 10.87 15.68
C ASP A 192 11.96 10.76 14.65
N VAL A 193 12.30 11.88 14.00
CA VAL A 193 13.43 11.95 13.07
C VAL A 193 14.74 11.60 13.76
N ASN A 194 14.99 12.18 14.94
CA ASN A 194 16.19 11.87 15.72
C ASN A 194 16.24 10.39 16.13
N ASN A 195 15.11 9.81 16.56
CA ASN A 195 15.02 8.38 16.91
C ASN A 195 15.38 7.48 15.72
N ILE A 196 14.89 7.80 14.52
CA ILE A 196 15.20 7.02 13.31
C ILE A 196 16.68 7.16 12.95
N PHE A 197 17.26 8.37 13.02
CA PHE A 197 18.69 8.55 12.76
C PHE A 197 19.58 7.85 13.78
N ILE A 198 19.24 7.92 15.08
CA ILE A 198 19.94 7.17 16.13
C ILE A 198 19.90 5.67 15.85
N GLN A 199 18.74 5.13 15.49
CA GLN A 199 18.61 3.72 15.11
C GLN A 199 19.39 3.38 13.84
N TRP A 200 19.44 4.28 12.86
CA TRP A 200 20.17 4.03 11.61
C TRP A 200 21.68 4.04 11.83
N ILE A 201 22.20 4.99 12.61
CA ILE A 201 23.63 5.15 12.88
C ILE A 201 24.14 4.11 13.89
N ASN A 202 23.37 3.84 14.96
CA ASN A 202 23.76 2.87 16.00
C ASN A 202 23.25 1.46 15.73
N GLY A 203 22.38 1.26 14.73
CA GLY A 203 21.74 -0.01 14.44
C GLY A 203 22.69 -1.04 13.84
N ASN A 204 22.26 -2.30 13.88
CA ASN A 204 23.04 -3.45 13.43
C ASN A 204 23.43 -3.33 11.94
N ALA A 205 24.61 -3.85 11.58
CA ALA A 205 25.24 -3.76 10.26
C ALA A 205 24.44 -4.39 9.08
N THR A 206 23.26 -4.95 9.35
CA THR A 206 22.34 -5.55 8.36
C THR A 206 21.28 -4.60 7.84
N ASN A 207 21.25 -3.33 8.28
CA ASN A 207 20.20 -2.41 7.85
C ASN A 207 20.44 -1.95 6.40
N VAL A 208 19.68 -2.53 5.46
CA VAL A 208 19.73 -2.25 4.01
C VAL A 208 19.13 -0.90 3.62
N LEU A 209 18.76 -0.09 4.60
CA LEU A 209 18.20 1.24 4.43
C LEU A 209 19.18 2.15 3.68
N SER A 210 18.76 2.60 2.51
CA SER A 210 19.55 3.41 1.57
C SER A 210 18.93 4.79 1.32
N TYR A 211 17.68 4.98 1.70
CA TYR A 211 16.94 6.21 1.48
C TYR A 211 15.94 6.45 2.61
N VAL A 212 15.99 7.65 3.19
CA VAL A 212 14.98 8.14 4.12
C VAL A 212 14.50 9.53 3.70
N TRP A 213 13.21 9.79 3.86
CA TRP A 213 12.63 11.11 3.61
C TRP A 213 11.56 11.43 4.66
N PHE A 214 11.64 12.62 5.26
CA PHE A 214 10.75 13.04 6.34
C PHE A 214 10.07 14.36 6.01
N PHE A 215 8.76 14.45 6.29
CA PHE A 215 8.03 15.70 6.36
C PHE A 215 7.72 16.00 7.83
N VAL A 216 8.49 16.91 8.41
CA VAL A 216 8.43 17.24 9.83
C VAL A 216 7.27 18.19 10.11
N LYS A 217 6.47 17.86 11.12
CA LYS A 217 5.40 18.70 11.65
C LYS A 217 6.00 19.83 12.49
N ASN A 218 5.64 21.09 12.17
CA ASN A 218 6.06 22.27 12.94
C ASN A 218 7.57 22.27 13.26
N PRO A 219 8.43 22.23 12.23
CA PRO A 219 9.87 22.07 12.43
C PRO A 219 10.40 23.19 13.33
N THR A 220 11.06 22.82 14.41
CA THR A 220 11.81 23.80 15.20
C THR A 220 13.18 23.98 14.55
N SER A 221 13.66 25.23 14.47
CA SER A 221 14.94 25.58 13.82
C SER A 221 16.14 24.87 14.46
N ASP A 222 15.97 24.38 15.68
CA ASP A 222 17.03 23.85 16.54
C ASP A 222 17.04 22.33 16.52
N ILE A 223 16.66 21.74 15.38
CA ILE A 223 16.89 20.35 14.99
C ILE A 223 18.09 19.79 15.79
N VAL A 224 17.76 19.08 16.90
CA VAL A 224 18.73 18.55 17.87
C VAL A 224 19.39 17.30 17.29
N ILE A 225 19.50 17.23 15.95
CA ILE A 225 19.69 16.00 15.18
C ILE A 225 21.09 15.40 15.37
N PHE A 226 22.03 16.07 16.04
CA PHE A 226 23.39 15.54 16.18
C PHE A 226 24.05 15.72 17.55
N LYS A 227 23.36 16.26 18.57
CA LYS A 227 24.02 16.48 19.88
C LYS A 227 24.52 15.18 20.52
N ASP A 228 23.77 14.09 20.35
CA ASP A 228 24.13 12.78 20.93
C ASP A 228 24.98 11.91 19.98
N ILE A 229 25.07 12.26 18.69
CA ILE A 229 25.88 11.54 17.71
C ILE A 229 27.35 11.97 17.77
N ALA A 230 27.62 13.24 18.11
CA ALA A 230 28.98 13.74 18.29
C ALA A 230 29.67 13.25 19.58
N ALA A 231 28.93 12.63 20.51
CA ALA A 231 29.46 12.22 21.82
C ALA A 231 30.04 10.79 21.87
N LYS A 232 29.87 10.00 20.81
CA LYS A 232 30.57 8.72 20.65
C LYS A 232 31.73 8.91 19.68
N GLU A 233 32.91 9.23 20.22
CA GLU A 233 34.15 9.02 19.49
C GLU A 233 34.17 7.57 19.00
N ILE A 234 34.27 7.41 17.68
CA ILE A 234 34.57 6.13 17.05
C ILE A 234 35.93 5.72 17.61
N THR A 235 35.91 4.78 18.55
CA THR A 235 37.08 4.19 19.21
C THR A 235 37.38 2.82 18.61
#